data_AF-A0A380EKB4-F1
#
_entry.id   AF-A0A380EKB4-F1
#
_cell.length_a   1.000
_cell.length_b   1.000
_cell.length_c   1.000
_cell.angle_alpha   90.00
_cell.angle_beta   90.00
_cell.angle_gamma   90.00
#
_symmetry.space_group_name_H-M   'P 1'
#
loop_
_entity.id
_entity.type
_entity.pdbx_description
1 polymer ?
#
loop_
_entity_poly.entity_id
_entity_poly.type
_entity_poly.pdbx_seq_one_letter_code
_entity_poly.pdbx_strand_id
1 'polypeptide(L)'
;MMQKRLKIAKRILADDGVLITTIDDNEYAHLWVLLHELFPNLTHTCVTIQHNPGGTQGKKFSVTHEYAIFSYSAESTIYRKQHTGGDVYNLRRWGSTSGRYEGATCFYPVILDSNYNIIGFGDLLDKELHPTAQVEHNEDGTIYVWPIDKNGIEKKWRYGRDTVESVKDRMFIEKKGDRIEVILRRESEPPKTVWTDPLCNAEAHGTDMIRSILGGGFSYPKSLYAVHEALTFAVSGKKNALIVDFFAGSGTTLHAVNLLNSEDDGNRRCILVTNNEVSDDEAKALKKMAISLATLNGKNMEFVVR
;
A
#
# COMPACT_ATOMS: atom_id res chain seq x y z
N MET A 1 0.36 -4.54 -31.37
CA MET A 1 0.15 -3.10 -31.05
C MET A 1 0.81 -2.69 -29.72
N MET A 2 0.60 -3.43 -28.62
CA MET A 2 1.15 -3.12 -27.29
C MET A 2 2.68 -3.13 -27.19
N GLN A 3 3.37 -4.07 -27.87
CA GLN A 3 4.83 -4.19 -27.81
C GLN A 3 5.57 -2.88 -28.13
N LYS A 4 5.12 -2.11 -29.14
CA LYS A 4 5.75 -0.82 -29.50
C LYS A 4 5.63 0.21 -28.38
N ARG A 5 4.47 0.28 -27.73
CA ARG A 5 4.20 1.21 -26.61
C ARG A 5 5.00 0.83 -25.37
N LEU A 6 5.03 -0.47 -25.02
CA LEU A 6 5.82 -0.97 -23.90
C LEU A 6 7.33 -0.75 -24.10
N LYS A 7 7.84 -0.84 -25.34
CA LYS A 7 9.22 -0.47 -25.67
C LYS A 7 9.53 1.01 -25.44
N ILE A 8 8.56 1.90 -25.60
CA ILE A 8 8.70 3.32 -25.27
C ILE A 8 8.60 3.53 -23.75
N ALA A 9 7.62 2.90 -23.09
CA ALA A 9 7.47 2.94 -21.64
C ALA A 9 8.77 2.53 -20.93
N LYS A 10 9.44 1.48 -21.43
CA LYS A 10 10.76 1.04 -20.94
C LYS A 10 11.84 2.13 -20.96
N ARG A 11 11.78 3.09 -21.90
CA ARG A 11 12.78 4.17 -22.02
C ARG A 11 12.53 5.32 -21.04
N ILE A 12 11.31 5.46 -20.55
CA ILE A 12 10.89 6.56 -19.66
C ILE A 12 10.66 6.09 -18.22
N LEU A 13 10.67 4.79 -17.98
CA LEU A 13 10.59 4.20 -16.64
C LEU A 13 11.91 4.46 -15.90
N ALA A 14 11.84 5.11 -14.75
CA ALA A 14 12.98 5.29 -13.87
C ALA A 14 13.47 3.94 -13.30
N ASP A 15 14.72 3.90 -12.83
CA ASP A 15 15.32 2.68 -12.25
C ASP A 15 14.54 2.17 -11.02
N ASP A 16 14.00 3.09 -10.22
CA ASP A 16 13.12 2.82 -9.08
C ASP A 16 11.61 2.87 -9.44
N GLY A 17 11.30 2.99 -10.74
CA GLY A 17 9.96 3.14 -11.27
C GLY A 17 9.16 1.84 -11.28
N VAL A 18 7.83 1.95 -11.29
CA VAL A 18 6.91 0.82 -11.33
C VAL A 18 5.98 0.98 -12.54
N LEU A 19 5.96 -0.03 -13.41
CA LEU A 19 4.99 -0.11 -14.51
C LEU A 19 3.79 -0.94 -14.05
N ILE A 20 2.61 -0.32 -14.05
CA ILE A 20 1.34 -0.96 -13.69
C ILE A 20 0.52 -1.13 -14.95
N THR A 21 0.08 -2.36 -15.23
CA THR A 21 -0.79 -2.65 -16.38
C THR A 21 -2.05 -3.35 -15.91
N THR A 22 -3.21 -2.75 -16.13
CA THR A 22 -4.50 -3.41 -15.84
C THR A 22 -4.99 -4.17 -17.07
N ILE A 23 -5.54 -5.36 -16.87
CA ILE A 23 -5.97 -6.25 -17.95
C ILE A 23 -7.10 -7.17 -17.47
N ASP A 24 -7.99 -7.53 -18.38
CA ASP A 24 -8.99 -8.58 -18.16
C ASP A 24 -8.39 -9.98 -18.38
N ASP A 25 -9.22 -11.01 -18.34
CA ASP A 25 -8.84 -12.40 -18.58
C ASP A 25 -8.51 -12.70 -20.04
N ASN A 26 -9.11 -12.00 -21.00
CA ASN A 26 -8.97 -12.26 -22.43
C ASN A 26 -7.52 -12.14 -22.91
N GLU A 27 -6.82 -11.10 -22.48
CA GLU A 27 -5.46 -10.78 -22.93
C GLU A 27 -4.38 -10.92 -21.85
N TYR A 28 -4.77 -11.39 -20.65
CA TYR A 28 -3.84 -11.58 -19.53
C TYR A 28 -2.62 -12.42 -19.91
N ALA A 29 -2.83 -13.60 -20.50
CA ALA A 29 -1.75 -14.53 -20.80
C ALA A 29 -0.77 -13.96 -21.85
N HIS A 30 -1.29 -13.31 -22.90
CA HIS A 30 -0.46 -12.70 -23.92
C HIS A 30 0.34 -11.51 -23.36
N LEU A 31 -0.29 -10.66 -22.54
CA LEU A 31 0.38 -9.55 -21.89
C LEU A 31 1.45 -10.04 -20.91
N TRP A 32 1.16 -11.09 -20.12
CA TRP A 32 2.10 -11.67 -19.17
C TRP A 32 3.39 -12.13 -19.85
N VAL A 33 3.28 -12.88 -20.95
CA VAL A 33 4.43 -13.33 -21.75
C VAL A 33 5.17 -12.13 -22.36
N LEU A 34 4.44 -11.16 -22.91
CA LEU A 34 5.04 -9.97 -23.53
C LEU A 34 5.84 -9.13 -22.53
N LEU A 35 5.34 -8.99 -21.29
CA LEU A 35 6.05 -8.28 -20.23
C LEU A 35 7.36 -8.99 -19.87
N HIS A 36 7.34 -10.32 -19.73
CA HIS A 36 8.56 -11.11 -19.46
C HIS A 36 9.57 -11.02 -20.60
N GLU A 37 9.12 -10.98 -21.86
CA GLU A 37 10.01 -10.80 -23.02
C GLU A 37 10.67 -9.41 -23.03
N LEU A 38 9.89 -8.35 -22.76
CA LEU A 38 10.37 -6.98 -22.86
C LEU A 38 11.14 -6.51 -21.62
N PHE A 39 10.83 -7.06 -20.45
CA PHE A 39 11.37 -6.65 -19.15
C PHE A 39 11.92 -7.84 -18.35
N PRO A 40 12.85 -8.64 -18.89
CA PRO A 40 13.30 -9.88 -18.26
C PRO A 40 14.01 -9.70 -16.90
N ASN A 41 14.47 -8.47 -16.61
CA ASN A 41 15.15 -8.13 -15.37
C ASN A 41 14.21 -7.52 -14.31
N LEU A 42 12.93 -7.31 -14.65
CA LEU A 42 11.95 -6.84 -13.69
C LEU A 42 11.22 -8.02 -13.06
N THR A 43 10.81 -7.82 -11.81
CA THR A 43 9.86 -8.72 -11.17
C THR A 43 8.46 -8.37 -11.67
N HIS A 44 7.69 -9.39 -12.04
CA HIS A 44 6.29 -9.25 -12.42
C HIS A 44 5.39 -9.86 -11.35
N THR A 45 4.52 -9.06 -10.75
CA THR A 45 3.56 -9.51 -9.74
C THR A 45 2.14 -9.26 -10.23
N CYS A 46 1.35 -10.32 -10.30
CA CYS A 46 -0.07 -10.23 -10.62
C CYS A 46 -0.89 -10.00 -9.36
N VAL A 47 -1.77 -9.00 -9.41
CA VAL A 47 -2.75 -8.67 -8.40
C VAL A 47 -4.14 -8.86 -8.98
N THR A 48 -4.98 -9.64 -8.31
CA THR A 48 -6.39 -9.79 -8.65
C THR A 48 -7.21 -8.68 -7.98
N ILE A 49 -7.99 -7.94 -8.76
CA ILE A 49 -8.85 -6.85 -8.27
C ILE A 49 -10.30 -7.25 -8.51
N GLN A 50 -11.06 -7.46 -7.43
CA GLN A 50 -12.49 -7.68 -7.53
C GLN A 50 -13.21 -6.34 -7.81
N HIS A 51 -13.54 -6.10 -9.08
CA HIS A 51 -14.15 -4.84 -9.52
C HIS A 51 -15.68 -4.94 -9.70
N ASN A 52 -16.23 -6.17 -9.73
CA ASN A 52 -17.67 -6.41 -9.86
C ASN A 52 -18.10 -7.61 -8.99
N PRO A 53 -18.39 -7.42 -7.69
CA PRO A 53 -18.79 -8.51 -6.80
C PRO A 53 -20.07 -9.25 -7.24
N GLY A 54 -21.02 -8.54 -7.89
CA GLY A 54 -22.25 -9.15 -8.43
C GLY A 54 -22.00 -10.05 -9.64
N GLY A 55 -20.85 -9.88 -10.28
CA GLY A 55 -20.40 -10.63 -11.43
C GLY A 55 -21.11 -10.23 -12.72
N THR A 56 -20.41 -10.33 -13.83
CA THR A 56 -21.01 -10.21 -15.16
C THR A 56 -21.63 -11.56 -15.52
N GLN A 57 -22.91 -11.58 -15.95
CA GLN A 57 -23.58 -12.82 -16.36
C GLN A 57 -22.82 -13.49 -17.52
N GLY A 58 -22.10 -14.57 -17.20
CA GLY A 58 -21.51 -15.47 -18.18
C GLY A 58 -22.40 -16.68 -18.47
N LYS A 59 -22.06 -17.45 -19.51
CA LYS A 59 -22.79 -18.68 -19.87
C LYS A 59 -22.60 -19.83 -18.86
N LYS A 60 -21.54 -19.80 -18.06
CA LYS A 60 -21.16 -20.87 -17.11
C LYS A 60 -20.61 -20.35 -15.78
N PHE A 61 -19.77 -19.32 -15.82
CA PHE A 61 -19.19 -18.67 -14.65
C PHE A 61 -19.41 -17.16 -14.72
N SER A 62 -19.65 -16.53 -13.58
CA SER A 62 -19.75 -15.07 -13.48
C SER A 62 -18.38 -14.47 -13.19
N VAL A 63 -17.89 -13.60 -14.06
CA VAL A 63 -16.59 -12.92 -13.90
C VAL A 63 -16.76 -11.75 -12.94
N THR A 64 -15.95 -11.70 -11.88
CA THR A 64 -16.05 -10.68 -10.81
C THR A 64 -14.80 -9.83 -10.65
N HIS A 65 -13.72 -10.18 -11.35
CA HIS A 65 -12.40 -9.61 -11.15
C HIS A 65 -11.67 -9.31 -12.45
N GLU A 66 -10.69 -8.43 -12.34
CA GLU A 66 -9.68 -8.14 -13.35
C GLU A 66 -8.28 -8.24 -12.71
N TYR A 67 -7.24 -8.02 -13.50
CA TYR A 67 -5.86 -8.11 -13.04
C TYR A 67 -5.13 -6.77 -13.14
N ALA A 68 -4.24 -6.50 -12.20
CA ALA A 68 -3.20 -5.48 -12.29
C ALA A 68 -1.82 -6.16 -12.18
N ILE A 69 -1.00 -6.00 -13.20
CA ILE A 69 0.37 -6.52 -13.23
C ILE A 69 1.32 -5.38 -12.87
N PHE A 70 2.02 -5.55 -11.76
CA PHE A 70 3.10 -4.67 -11.32
C PHE A 70 4.43 -5.20 -11.83
N SER A 71 5.13 -4.39 -12.63
CA SER A 71 6.47 -4.70 -13.14
C SER A 71 7.46 -3.71 -12.55
N TYR A 72 8.45 -4.18 -11.78
CA TYR A 72 9.30 -3.34 -10.94
C TYR A 72 10.70 -3.94 -10.75
N SER A 73 11.67 -3.08 -10.40
CA SER A 73 13.05 -3.49 -10.15
C SER A 73 13.27 -3.78 -8.66
N ALA A 74 14.46 -4.26 -8.30
CA ALA A 74 14.84 -4.40 -6.90
C ALA A 74 14.98 -3.06 -6.15
N GLU A 75 15.11 -1.95 -6.88
CA GLU A 75 15.20 -0.59 -6.32
C GLU A 75 13.82 0.02 -6.06
N SER A 76 12.77 -0.51 -6.69
CA SER A 76 11.40 -0.06 -6.50
C SER A 76 10.92 -0.38 -5.08
N THR A 77 10.45 0.64 -4.36
CA THR A 77 9.79 0.46 -3.07
C THR A 77 8.27 0.41 -3.25
N ILE A 78 7.64 -0.71 -2.92
CA ILE A 78 6.19 -0.92 -3.06
C ILE A 78 5.60 -1.28 -1.70
N TYR A 79 4.84 -0.35 -1.12
CA TYR A 79 4.21 -0.52 0.19
C TYR A 79 3.15 0.55 0.43
N ARG A 80 2.19 0.31 1.32
CA ARG A 80 1.30 1.38 1.81
C ARG A 80 1.92 1.97 3.08
N LYS A 81 2.28 3.25 3.05
CA LYS A 81 2.66 4.00 4.25
C LYS A 81 1.39 4.21 5.08
N GLN A 82 1.38 3.76 6.33
CA GLN A 82 0.21 3.96 7.18
C GLN A 82 0.15 5.42 7.66
N HIS A 83 -1.01 6.05 7.51
CA HIS A 83 -1.35 7.26 8.28
C HIS A 83 -1.71 6.88 9.72
N THR A 84 -1.79 7.87 10.60
CA THR A 84 -2.07 7.71 12.03
C THR A 84 -3.29 6.80 12.25
N GLY A 85 -3.08 5.63 12.86
CA GLY A 85 -4.16 4.66 13.18
C GLY A 85 -4.10 3.30 12.46
N GLY A 86 -3.05 3.01 11.67
CA GLY A 86 -2.96 1.72 10.95
C GLY A 86 -2.66 0.49 11.83
N ASP A 87 -2.68 -0.70 11.19
CA ASP A 87 -2.57 -2.01 11.83
C ASP A 87 -1.46 -2.12 12.88
N VAL A 88 -1.82 -2.76 13.98
CA VAL A 88 -0.96 -2.94 15.15
C VAL A 88 -0.75 -4.42 15.44
N TYR A 89 0.39 -4.75 16.02
CA TYR A 89 0.69 -6.11 16.45
C TYR A 89 1.54 -6.12 17.70
N ASN A 90 1.48 -7.23 18.44
CA ASN A 90 2.25 -7.37 19.67
C ASN A 90 3.75 -7.50 19.36
N LEU A 91 4.60 -6.76 20.08
CA LEU A 91 6.05 -6.82 19.97
C LEU A 91 6.59 -8.19 20.38
N ARG A 92 5.93 -8.88 21.34
CA ARG A 92 6.26 -10.24 21.74
C ARG A 92 5.89 -11.22 20.62
N ARG A 93 6.78 -12.16 20.33
CA ARG A 93 6.49 -13.28 19.42
C ARG A 93 5.53 -14.27 20.10
N TRP A 94 4.71 -14.93 19.28
CA TRP A 94 3.88 -16.07 19.68
C TRP A 94 4.12 -17.23 18.72
N GLY A 95 3.66 -18.43 19.10
CA GLY A 95 3.81 -19.67 18.31
C GLY A 95 4.83 -20.64 18.90
N SER A 96 5.00 -21.79 18.25
CA SER A 96 5.94 -22.83 18.68
C SER A 96 7.40 -22.38 18.64
N THR A 97 7.73 -21.42 17.77
CA THR A 97 9.10 -20.90 17.57
C THR A 97 9.33 -19.51 18.21
N SER A 98 8.75 -19.31 19.40
CA SER A 98 8.77 -18.02 20.11
C SER A 98 9.44 -18.07 21.47
N GLY A 99 10.04 -19.19 21.86
CA GLY A 99 10.69 -19.31 23.16
C GLY A 99 11.88 -18.36 23.29
N ARG A 100 12.20 -17.94 24.52
CA ARG A 100 13.37 -17.11 24.86
C ARG A 100 14.66 -17.58 24.17
N TYR A 101 14.92 -18.89 24.19
CA TYR A 101 16.16 -19.47 23.67
C TYR A 101 16.26 -19.50 22.14
N GLU A 102 15.21 -19.11 21.43
CA GLU A 102 15.21 -19.06 19.97
C GLU A 102 15.61 -17.69 19.40
N GLY A 103 16.13 -16.79 20.22
CA GLY A 103 16.68 -15.50 19.80
C GLY A 103 17.64 -14.96 20.83
N ALA A 104 18.94 -15.06 20.56
CA ALA A 104 20.01 -14.77 21.52
C ALA A 104 19.99 -13.33 22.06
N THR A 105 19.48 -12.38 21.28
CA THR A 105 19.49 -10.94 21.61
C THR A 105 18.07 -10.37 21.82
N CYS A 106 17.06 -11.22 22.00
CA CYS A 106 15.64 -10.80 21.99
C CYS A 106 14.95 -10.91 23.36
N PHE A 107 15.72 -11.04 24.45
CA PHE A 107 15.19 -11.13 25.81
C PHE A 107 15.85 -10.08 26.72
N TYR A 108 15.14 -8.97 26.90
CA TYR A 108 15.54 -7.79 27.67
C TYR A 108 14.25 -7.07 28.13
N PRO A 109 14.28 -6.19 29.14
CA PRO A 109 13.09 -5.47 29.56
C PRO A 109 12.83 -4.26 28.65
N VAL A 110 11.57 -4.03 28.30
CA VAL A 110 11.12 -2.70 27.84
C VAL A 110 10.93 -1.85 29.09
N ILE A 111 11.55 -0.67 29.14
CA ILE A 111 11.54 0.20 30.32
C ILE A 111 10.50 1.29 30.12
N LEU A 112 9.59 1.41 31.08
CA LEU A 112 8.58 2.46 31.13
C LEU A 112 8.84 3.43 32.29
N ASP A 113 8.38 4.66 32.15
CA ASP A 113 8.22 5.58 33.28
C ASP A 113 6.94 5.25 34.08
N SER A 114 6.73 5.97 35.19
CA SER A 114 5.54 5.85 36.04
C SER A 114 4.21 6.18 35.33
N ASN A 115 4.27 6.88 34.19
CA ASN A 115 3.15 7.20 33.32
C ASN A 115 2.97 6.19 32.17
N TYR A 116 3.73 5.08 32.16
CA TYR A 116 3.69 4.02 31.15
C TYR A 116 4.18 4.46 29.76
N ASN A 117 4.98 5.53 29.67
CA ASN A 117 5.67 5.89 28.45
C ASN A 117 6.92 5.03 28.29
N ILE A 118 7.21 4.56 27.08
CA ILE A 118 8.42 3.79 26.79
C ILE A 118 9.62 4.74 26.79
N ILE A 119 10.46 4.63 27.82
CA ILE A 119 11.65 5.47 27.98
C ILE A 119 12.92 4.81 27.43
N GLY A 120 12.96 3.48 27.35
CA GLY A 120 14.10 2.77 26.77
C GLY A 120 13.96 1.25 26.85
N PHE A 121 15.10 0.57 26.74
CA PHE A 121 15.19 -0.87 26.81
C PHE A 121 16.44 -1.24 27.60
N GLY A 122 16.32 -2.19 28.53
CA GLY A 122 17.43 -2.64 29.36
C GLY A 122 18.36 -3.60 28.63
N ASP A 123 19.33 -4.16 29.36
CA ASP A 123 20.27 -5.11 28.81
C ASP A 123 19.69 -6.52 28.65
N LEU A 124 20.41 -7.37 27.91
CA LEU A 124 20.09 -8.78 27.80
C LEU A 124 20.18 -9.45 29.17
N LEU A 125 19.16 -10.24 29.52
CA LEU A 125 19.20 -11.03 30.74
C LEU A 125 19.95 -12.34 30.51
N ASP A 126 20.92 -12.63 31.37
CA ASP A 126 21.65 -13.90 31.38
C ASP A 126 20.69 -15.09 31.34
N LYS A 127 21.03 -16.13 30.58
CA LYS A 127 20.17 -17.29 30.32
C LYS A 127 19.82 -18.08 31.58
N GLU A 128 20.62 -17.99 32.64
CA GLU A 128 20.36 -18.66 33.92
C GLU A 128 19.43 -17.83 34.83
N LEU A 129 19.23 -16.54 34.52
CA LEU A 129 18.38 -15.65 35.28
C LEU A 129 16.98 -15.56 34.65
N HIS A 130 15.97 -15.47 35.52
CA HIS A 130 14.56 -15.41 35.13
C HIS A 130 13.87 -14.24 35.84
N PRO A 131 13.10 -13.40 35.13
CA PRO A 131 12.26 -12.39 35.77
C PRO A 131 11.22 -13.03 36.67
N THR A 132 10.84 -12.34 37.73
CA THR A 132 9.83 -12.81 38.69
C THR A 132 8.42 -12.73 38.13
N ALA A 133 8.17 -11.78 37.24
CA ALA A 133 6.89 -11.56 36.59
C ALA A 133 7.07 -10.90 35.22
N GLN A 134 5.98 -10.80 34.46
CA GLN A 134 5.99 -10.02 33.21
C GLN A 134 6.29 -8.54 33.47
N VAL A 135 5.79 -8.00 34.58
CA VAL A 135 5.90 -6.59 34.94
C VAL A 135 6.58 -6.50 36.30
N GLU A 136 7.70 -5.77 36.36
CA GLU A 136 8.45 -5.52 37.60
C GLU A 136 8.51 -4.02 37.85
N HIS A 137 8.15 -3.60 39.06
CA HIS A 137 8.21 -2.20 39.48
C HIS A 137 9.47 -1.96 40.30
N ASN A 138 10.30 -1.03 39.84
CA ASN A 138 11.58 -0.72 40.45
C ASN A 138 11.46 0.45 41.44
N GLU A 139 12.38 0.53 42.40
CA GLU A 139 12.40 1.58 43.43
C GLU A 139 12.60 3.00 42.86
N ASP A 140 13.25 3.11 41.70
CA ASP A 140 13.46 4.37 40.98
C ASP A 140 12.22 4.87 40.23
N GLY A 141 11.10 4.13 40.33
CA GLY A 141 9.84 4.45 39.67
C GLY A 141 9.74 3.97 38.23
N THR A 142 10.76 3.28 37.70
CA THR A 142 10.69 2.62 36.39
C THR A 142 9.91 1.31 36.47
N ILE A 143 9.35 0.92 35.34
CA ILE A 143 8.60 -0.33 35.20
C ILE A 143 9.27 -1.16 34.10
N TYR A 144 9.69 -2.37 34.43
CA TYR A 144 10.23 -3.32 33.46
C TYR A 144 9.12 -4.23 32.93
N VAL A 145 9.04 -4.35 31.62
CA VAL A 145 8.13 -5.29 30.94
C VAL A 145 8.95 -6.32 30.19
N TRP A 146 8.81 -7.58 30.58
CA TRP A 146 9.50 -8.73 30.00
C TRP A 146 8.62 -9.45 28.96
N PRO A 147 9.21 -10.16 27.97
CA PRO A 147 8.44 -10.88 26.94
C PRO A 147 7.87 -12.20 27.50
N ILE A 148 6.99 -12.12 28.50
CA ILE A 148 6.37 -13.27 29.17
C ILE A 148 4.89 -13.33 28.79
N ASP A 149 4.40 -14.52 28.41
CA ASP A 149 3.00 -14.70 28.01
C ASP A 149 2.03 -14.86 29.21
N LYS A 150 0.75 -15.11 28.92
CA LYS A 150 -0.32 -15.25 29.93
C LYS A 150 -0.18 -16.45 30.84
N ASN A 151 0.61 -17.44 30.43
CA ASN A 151 0.85 -18.66 31.18
C ASN A 151 2.20 -18.59 31.93
N GLY A 152 2.86 -17.42 31.97
CA GLY A 152 4.19 -17.27 32.59
C GLY A 152 5.34 -17.81 31.74
N ILE A 153 5.10 -18.15 30.47
CA ILE A 153 6.16 -18.72 29.61
C ILE A 153 7.00 -17.59 29.03
N GLU A 154 8.32 -17.67 29.23
CA GLU A 154 9.29 -16.78 28.62
C GLU A 154 9.34 -16.94 27.09
N LYS A 155 8.97 -15.87 26.40
CA LYS A 155 9.04 -15.74 24.96
C LYS A 155 10.22 -14.86 24.56
N LYS A 156 10.19 -14.33 23.34
CA LYS A 156 11.15 -13.35 22.83
C LYS A 156 10.45 -12.15 22.22
N TRP A 157 11.11 -11.00 22.24
CA TRP A 157 10.74 -9.86 21.41
C TRP A 157 10.96 -10.16 19.92
N ARG A 158 10.32 -9.38 19.05
CA ARG A 158 10.53 -9.46 17.60
C ARG A 158 11.87 -8.88 17.15
N TYR A 159 12.39 -7.91 17.87
CA TYR A 159 13.62 -7.19 17.54
C TYR A 159 14.71 -7.57 18.53
N GLY A 160 15.95 -7.59 18.06
CA GLY A 160 17.12 -7.76 18.91
C GLY A 160 17.42 -6.45 19.65
N ARG A 161 18.23 -6.56 20.70
CA ARG A 161 18.70 -5.40 21.47
C ARG A 161 19.50 -4.39 20.63
N ASP A 162 20.09 -4.81 19.53
CA ASP A 162 20.79 -3.95 18.58
C ASP A 162 19.86 -3.14 17.65
N THR A 163 18.60 -3.55 17.52
CA THR A 163 17.69 -3.04 16.48
C THR A 163 16.40 -2.41 17.02
N VAL A 164 16.05 -2.66 18.28
CA VAL A 164 14.77 -2.24 18.86
C VAL A 164 14.62 -0.71 18.97
N GLU A 165 15.71 0.04 19.15
CA GLU A 165 15.73 1.50 19.15
C GLU A 165 15.08 2.08 17.90
N SER A 166 15.38 1.49 16.74
CA SER A 166 14.90 1.96 15.43
C SER A 166 13.38 1.92 15.28
N VAL A 167 12.69 1.18 16.15
CA VAL A 167 11.24 1.00 16.10
C VAL A 167 10.53 1.57 17.34
N LYS A 168 11.26 2.20 18.28
CA LYS A 168 10.74 2.75 19.54
C LYS A 168 9.59 3.74 19.31
N ASP A 169 9.73 4.67 18.36
CA ASP A 169 8.74 5.72 18.09
C ASP A 169 7.41 5.18 17.56
N ARG A 170 7.37 3.92 17.15
CA ARG A 170 6.16 3.21 16.68
C ARG A 170 5.54 2.33 17.75
N MET A 171 6.15 2.24 18.94
CA MET A 171 5.66 1.44 20.03
C MET A 171 4.73 2.23 20.95
N PHE A 172 3.74 1.54 21.52
CA PHE A 172 2.89 2.08 22.56
C PHE A 172 2.40 0.94 23.46
N ILE A 173 1.83 1.32 24.60
CA ILE A 173 1.43 0.38 25.64
C ILE A 173 -0.09 0.17 25.64
N GLU A 174 -0.51 -1.10 25.64
CA GLU A 174 -1.88 -1.50 25.95
C GLU A 174 -1.91 -2.23 27.31
N LYS A 175 -2.72 -1.74 28.24
CA LYS A 175 -2.96 -2.43 29.51
C LYS A 175 -4.12 -3.40 29.36
N LYS A 176 -3.96 -4.63 29.86
CA LYS A 176 -4.99 -5.67 29.87
C LYS A 176 -5.06 -6.32 31.25
N GLY A 177 -5.82 -5.69 32.16
CA GLY A 177 -5.79 -6.01 33.58
C GLY A 177 -4.40 -5.71 34.14
N ASP A 178 -3.79 -6.71 34.81
CA ASP A 178 -2.45 -6.60 35.38
C ASP A 178 -1.31 -6.81 34.35
N ARG A 179 -1.66 -7.13 33.09
CA ARG A 179 -0.68 -7.30 32.01
C ARG A 179 -0.43 -6.00 31.28
N ILE A 180 0.82 -5.84 30.85
CA ILE A 180 1.24 -4.79 29.94
C ILE A 180 1.64 -5.44 28.62
N GLU A 181 0.94 -5.09 27.54
CA GLU A 181 1.29 -5.52 26.19
C GLU A 181 1.98 -4.38 25.45
N VAL A 182 3.18 -4.64 24.94
CA VAL A 182 3.93 -3.69 24.11
C VAL A 182 3.48 -3.88 22.67
N ILE A 183 2.81 -2.88 22.13
CA ILE A 183 2.22 -2.92 20.79
C ILE A 183 3.07 -2.10 19.84
N LEU A 184 3.29 -2.63 18.65
CA LEU A 184 4.04 -1.99 17.59
C LEU A 184 3.12 -1.67 16.41
N ARG A 185 3.10 -0.41 15.99
CA ARG A 185 2.42 0.01 14.76
C ARG A 185 3.26 -0.40 13.55
N ARG A 186 2.60 -0.96 12.52
CA ARG A 186 3.26 -1.22 11.23
C ARG A 186 3.66 0.11 10.60
N GLU A 187 4.92 0.21 10.18
CA GLU A 187 5.39 1.38 9.42
C GLU A 187 4.83 1.40 8.00
N SER A 188 4.68 0.20 7.47
CA SER A 188 4.15 -0.05 6.15
C SER A 188 3.52 -1.43 6.10
N GLU A 189 2.59 -1.60 5.16
CA GLU A 189 2.07 -2.90 4.79
C GLU A 189 2.43 -3.19 3.33
N PRO A 190 3.04 -4.34 3.01
CA PRO A 190 3.15 -4.77 1.62
C PRO A 190 1.74 -5.03 1.06
N PRO A 191 1.49 -4.70 -0.21
CA PRO A 191 0.20 -4.99 -0.82
C PRO A 191 -0.08 -6.50 -0.84
N LYS A 192 -1.32 -6.88 -0.55
CA LYS A 192 -1.82 -8.24 -0.83
C LYS A 192 -2.01 -8.41 -2.34
N THR A 193 -1.93 -9.63 -2.84
CA THR A 193 -2.14 -9.93 -4.28
C THR A 193 -3.61 -10.15 -4.65
N VAL A 194 -4.54 -10.03 -3.70
CA VAL A 194 -5.98 -10.10 -3.94
C VAL A 194 -6.64 -8.93 -3.22
N TRP A 195 -7.30 -8.07 -3.98
CA TRP A 195 -8.03 -6.90 -3.48
C TRP A 195 -9.53 -7.15 -3.64
N THR A 196 -10.23 -7.13 -2.51
CA THR A 196 -11.68 -7.35 -2.42
C THR A 196 -12.38 -6.18 -1.73
N ASP A 197 -11.71 -5.03 -1.61
CA ASP A 197 -12.30 -3.86 -0.99
C ASP A 197 -13.50 -3.39 -1.84
N PRO A 198 -14.70 -3.19 -1.25
CA PRO A 198 -15.86 -2.68 -1.97
C PRO A 198 -15.60 -1.37 -2.74
N LEU A 199 -14.65 -0.54 -2.28
CA LEU A 199 -14.26 0.69 -2.97
C LEU A 199 -13.65 0.42 -4.36
N CYS A 200 -13.09 -0.77 -4.60
CA CYS A 200 -12.59 -1.18 -5.91
C CYS A 200 -13.70 -1.44 -6.95
N ASN A 201 -14.98 -1.35 -6.58
CA ASN A 201 -16.10 -1.54 -7.49
C ASN A 201 -16.13 -0.47 -8.61
N ALA A 202 -16.07 -0.91 -9.88
CA ALA A 202 -15.99 -0.03 -11.04
C ALA A 202 -17.33 0.62 -11.44
N GLU A 203 -18.47 0.01 -11.08
CA GLU A 203 -19.79 0.58 -11.35
C GLU A 203 -20.05 1.77 -10.42
N ALA A 204 -19.96 1.53 -9.11
CA ALA A 204 -20.22 2.55 -8.08
C ALA A 204 -19.17 3.68 -8.07
N HIS A 205 -17.90 3.35 -8.31
CA HIS A 205 -16.78 4.30 -8.18
C HIS A 205 -16.05 4.60 -9.49
N GLY A 206 -16.62 4.19 -10.62
CA GLY A 206 -16.21 4.60 -11.96
C GLY A 206 -17.39 5.23 -12.70
N THR A 207 -18.35 4.42 -13.12
CA THR A 207 -19.47 4.85 -13.97
C THR A 207 -20.37 5.89 -13.30
N ASP A 208 -20.84 5.63 -12.08
CA ASP A 208 -21.77 6.54 -11.38
C ASP A 208 -21.10 7.83 -10.93
N MET A 209 -19.82 7.74 -10.56
CA MET A 209 -19.00 8.91 -10.23
C MET A 209 -18.79 9.83 -11.43
N ILE A 210 -18.51 9.28 -12.61
CA ILE A 210 -18.35 10.09 -13.82
C ILE A 210 -19.69 10.73 -14.24
N ARG A 211 -20.79 9.97 -14.13
CA ARG A 211 -22.14 10.48 -14.40
C ARG A 211 -22.49 11.66 -13.50
N SER A 212 -22.18 11.60 -12.20
CA SER A 212 -22.48 12.68 -11.27
C SER A 212 -21.65 13.95 -11.51
N ILE A 213 -20.41 13.81 -12.01
CA ILE A 213 -19.52 14.94 -12.30
C ILE A 213 -19.86 15.61 -13.65
N LEU A 214 -20.25 14.84 -14.67
CA LEU A 214 -20.36 15.35 -16.04
C LEU A 214 -21.79 15.39 -16.59
N GLY A 215 -22.76 14.79 -15.91
CA GLY A 215 -24.14 14.66 -16.40
C GLY A 215 -24.28 13.71 -17.61
N GLY A 216 -23.21 13.03 -18.02
CA GLY A 216 -23.15 12.08 -19.14
C GLY A 216 -22.32 10.84 -18.79
N GLY A 217 -22.44 9.77 -19.57
CA GLY A 217 -21.73 8.50 -19.34
C GLY A 217 -20.40 8.41 -20.09
N PHE A 218 -19.43 7.70 -19.50
CA PHE A 218 -18.25 7.19 -20.21
C PHE A 218 -18.33 5.66 -20.23
N SER A 219 -17.94 5.04 -21.34
CA SER A 219 -17.97 3.58 -21.46
C SER A 219 -16.79 2.95 -20.73
N TYR A 220 -17.09 2.08 -19.75
CA TYR A 220 -16.11 1.25 -19.03
C TYR A 220 -14.96 2.02 -18.33
N PRO A 221 -15.25 3.04 -17.51
CA PRO A 221 -14.21 3.68 -16.71
C PRO A 221 -13.66 2.72 -15.65
N LYS A 222 -12.36 2.82 -15.39
CA LYS A 222 -11.74 2.13 -14.24
C LYS A 222 -12.28 2.70 -12.93
N SER A 223 -12.36 1.85 -11.91
CA SER A 223 -12.64 2.31 -10.54
C SER A 223 -11.57 3.31 -10.10
N LEU A 224 -12.01 4.47 -9.59
CA LEU A 224 -11.09 5.47 -9.02
C LEU A 224 -10.21 4.86 -7.94
N TYR A 225 -10.80 4.12 -7.02
CA TYR A 225 -10.10 3.62 -5.84
C TYR A 225 -9.16 2.46 -6.16
N ALA A 226 -9.45 1.66 -7.20
CA ALA A 226 -8.50 0.65 -7.67
C ALA A 226 -7.22 1.30 -8.23
N VAL A 227 -7.36 2.39 -9.00
CA VAL A 227 -6.20 3.14 -9.54
C VAL A 227 -5.48 3.89 -8.42
N HIS A 228 -6.21 4.53 -7.52
CA HIS A 228 -5.65 5.21 -6.35
C HIS A 228 -4.87 4.27 -5.45
N GLU A 229 -5.40 3.08 -5.16
CA GLU A 229 -4.72 2.07 -4.34
C GLU A 229 -3.45 1.56 -5.03
N ALA A 230 -3.50 1.27 -6.33
CA ALA A 230 -2.32 0.88 -7.10
C ALA A 230 -1.22 1.95 -7.10
N LEU A 231 -1.59 3.21 -7.28
CA LEU A 231 -0.66 4.34 -7.20
C LEU A 231 -0.14 4.53 -5.77
N THR A 232 -0.98 4.42 -4.74
CA THR A 232 -0.57 4.51 -3.33
C THR A 232 0.62 3.60 -3.07
N PHE A 233 0.57 2.35 -3.52
CA PHE A 233 1.65 1.39 -3.34
C PHE A 233 2.91 1.77 -4.14
N ALA A 234 2.75 2.15 -5.41
CA ALA A 234 3.87 2.39 -6.32
C ALA A 234 4.62 3.71 -6.08
N VAL A 235 3.94 4.74 -5.56
CA VAL A 235 4.53 6.07 -5.29
C VAL A 235 4.49 6.45 -3.81
N SER A 236 4.46 5.45 -2.93
CA SER A 236 4.52 5.63 -1.48
C SER A 236 5.78 6.39 -1.07
N GLY A 237 5.61 7.48 -0.32
CA GLY A 237 6.71 8.38 0.04
C GLY A 237 7.26 9.24 -1.10
N LYS A 238 6.91 8.97 -2.36
CA LYS A 238 7.37 9.72 -3.54
C LYS A 238 6.43 10.89 -3.85
N LYS A 239 6.42 11.90 -2.97
CA LYS A 239 5.52 13.08 -3.06
C LYS A 239 5.66 13.90 -4.34
N ASN A 240 6.76 13.78 -5.09
CA ASN A 240 7.01 14.53 -6.33
C ASN A 240 7.06 13.63 -7.58
N ALA A 241 6.55 12.40 -7.49
CA ALA A 241 6.59 11.43 -8.58
C ALA A 241 5.90 11.97 -9.86
N LEU A 242 6.41 11.55 -11.01
CA LEU A 242 5.78 11.74 -12.31
C LEU A 242 5.06 10.46 -12.71
N ILE A 243 3.76 10.54 -12.92
CA ILE A 243 2.91 9.45 -13.40
C ILE A 243 2.63 9.69 -14.88
N VAL A 244 2.77 8.65 -15.70
CA VAL A 244 2.46 8.72 -17.14
C VAL A 244 1.45 7.63 -17.46
N ASP A 245 0.28 8.04 -17.94
CA ASP A 245 -0.76 7.14 -18.42
C ASP A 245 -0.96 7.35 -19.92
N PHE A 246 -0.50 6.37 -20.71
CA PHE A 246 -0.58 6.41 -22.17
C PHE A 246 -1.80 5.68 -22.74
N PHE A 247 -2.78 5.38 -21.89
CA PHE A 247 -4.11 4.88 -22.22
C PHE A 247 -5.17 5.59 -21.35
N ALA A 248 -5.12 6.93 -21.33
CA ALA A 248 -5.80 7.72 -20.32
C ALA A 248 -7.32 7.53 -20.21
N GLY A 249 -8.01 7.22 -21.31
CA GLY A 249 -9.46 7.00 -21.34
C GLY A 249 -10.23 8.14 -20.65
N SER A 250 -11.01 7.81 -19.61
CA SER A 250 -11.76 8.76 -18.78
C SER A 250 -10.92 9.66 -17.88
N GLY A 251 -9.59 9.53 -17.88
CA GLY A 251 -8.70 10.31 -17.02
C GLY A 251 -8.70 9.89 -15.54
N THR A 252 -9.14 8.66 -15.23
CA THR A 252 -9.20 8.13 -13.85
C THR A 252 -7.85 8.22 -13.14
N THR A 253 -6.73 8.02 -13.86
CA THR A 253 -5.38 8.12 -13.29
C THR A 253 -5.07 9.52 -12.77
N LEU A 254 -5.46 10.58 -13.48
CA LEU A 254 -5.26 11.93 -12.97
C LEU A 254 -6.12 12.18 -11.72
N HIS A 255 -7.37 11.71 -11.73
CA HIS A 255 -8.24 11.86 -10.57
C HIS A 255 -7.64 11.20 -9.33
N ALA A 256 -7.09 9.99 -9.48
CA ALA A 256 -6.39 9.28 -8.41
C ALA A 256 -5.14 10.03 -7.91
N VAL A 257 -4.34 10.61 -8.83
CA VAL A 257 -3.17 11.43 -8.46
C VAL A 257 -3.58 12.67 -7.65
N ASN A 258 -4.66 13.33 -8.06
CA ASN A 258 -5.17 14.51 -7.35
C ASN A 258 -5.67 14.15 -5.94
N LEU A 259 -6.35 13.02 -5.80
CA LEU A 259 -6.78 12.51 -4.50
C LEU A 259 -5.58 12.24 -3.59
N LEU A 260 -4.56 11.52 -4.09
CA LEU A 260 -3.33 11.25 -3.33
C LEU A 260 -2.63 12.54 -2.86
N ASN A 261 -2.48 13.52 -3.74
CA ASN A 261 -1.86 14.79 -3.38
C ASN A 261 -2.65 15.55 -2.30
N SER A 262 -3.97 15.44 -2.31
CA SER A 262 -4.84 16.04 -1.28
C SER A 262 -4.70 15.32 0.07
N GLU A 263 -4.64 13.99 0.04
CA GLU A 263 -4.56 13.15 1.25
C GLU A 263 -3.23 13.28 1.99
N ASP A 264 -2.11 13.35 1.26
CA ASP A 264 -0.78 13.32 1.86
C ASP A 264 0.02 14.61 1.70
N ASP A 265 -0.60 15.69 1.23
CA ASP A 265 0.08 16.96 0.85
C ASP A 265 1.27 16.70 -0.09
N GLY A 266 0.96 16.04 -1.20
CA GLY A 266 1.87 15.71 -2.28
C GLY A 266 1.84 16.74 -3.42
N ASN A 267 2.85 16.66 -4.28
CA ASN A 267 2.99 17.44 -5.52
C ASN A 267 3.30 16.53 -6.71
N ARG A 268 2.68 15.35 -6.75
CA ARG A 268 2.82 14.39 -7.85
C ARG A 268 2.22 14.98 -9.12
N ARG A 269 2.84 14.70 -10.25
CA ARG A 269 2.42 15.20 -11.57
C ARG A 269 1.93 14.04 -12.41
N CYS A 270 0.97 14.28 -13.29
CA CYS A 270 0.41 13.26 -14.18
C CYS A 270 0.44 13.75 -15.63
N ILE A 271 0.95 12.92 -16.54
CA ILE A 271 0.88 13.12 -17.99
C ILE A 271 -0.09 12.08 -18.54
N LEU A 272 -1.20 12.55 -19.10
CA LEU A 272 -2.19 11.72 -19.77
C LEU A 272 -1.98 11.78 -21.28
N VAL A 273 -1.90 10.63 -21.93
CA VAL A 273 -1.93 10.51 -23.40
C VAL A 273 -3.15 9.69 -23.77
N THR A 274 -3.97 10.25 -24.66
CA THR A 274 -5.10 9.58 -25.29
C THR A 274 -4.91 9.61 -26.80
N ASN A 275 -5.40 8.60 -27.53
CA ASN A 275 -5.41 8.67 -28.98
C ASN A 275 -6.64 9.46 -29.43
N ASN A 276 -6.54 10.24 -30.52
CA ASN A 276 -7.68 10.94 -31.15
C ASN A 276 -8.63 9.97 -31.90
N GLU A 277 -8.83 8.76 -31.39
CA GLU A 277 -9.88 7.83 -31.90
C GLU A 277 -11.27 8.22 -31.41
N VAL A 278 -11.34 9.22 -30.55
CA VAL A 278 -12.55 9.90 -30.12
C VAL A 278 -12.87 11.06 -31.07
N SER A 279 -14.15 11.28 -31.37
CA SER A 279 -14.58 12.42 -32.17
C SER A 279 -14.10 13.76 -31.58
N ASP A 280 -14.01 14.82 -32.37
CA ASP A 280 -13.61 16.16 -31.89
C ASP A 280 -14.43 16.63 -30.67
N ASP A 281 -15.70 16.21 -30.60
CA ASP A 281 -16.60 16.54 -29.50
C ASP A 281 -16.30 15.71 -28.24
N GLU A 282 -15.97 14.43 -28.38
CA GLU A 282 -15.50 13.58 -27.27
C GLU A 282 -14.11 14.03 -26.76
N ALA A 283 -13.20 14.45 -27.65
CA ALA A 283 -11.91 15.01 -27.27
C ALA A 283 -12.06 16.32 -26.47
N LYS A 284 -13.00 17.20 -26.88
CA LYS A 284 -13.38 18.39 -26.11
C LYS A 284 -14.03 18.03 -24.78
N ALA A 285 -14.88 17.01 -24.73
CA ALA A 285 -15.49 16.52 -23.51
C ALA A 285 -14.44 15.96 -22.53
N LEU A 286 -13.47 15.18 -23.01
CA LEU A 286 -12.35 14.67 -22.22
C LEU A 286 -11.46 15.80 -21.69
N LYS A 287 -11.14 16.81 -22.52
CA LYS A 287 -10.44 18.02 -22.06
C LYS A 287 -11.23 18.76 -20.97
N LYS A 288 -12.53 18.93 -21.15
CA LYS A 288 -13.41 19.60 -20.18
C LYS A 288 -13.52 18.79 -18.88
N MET A 289 -13.59 17.47 -18.98
CA MET A 289 -13.59 16.53 -17.86
C MET A 289 -12.29 16.60 -17.06
N ALA A 290 -11.16 16.52 -17.76
CA ALA A 290 -9.82 16.72 -17.23
C ALA A 290 -9.69 18.04 -16.44
N ILE A 291 -10.15 19.14 -17.03
CA ILE A 291 -10.11 20.47 -16.40
C ILE A 291 -11.05 20.53 -15.19
N SER A 292 -12.27 19.98 -15.29
CA SER A 292 -13.23 19.94 -14.19
C SER A 292 -12.68 19.15 -12.99
N LEU A 293 -12.10 17.98 -13.25
CA LEU A 293 -11.43 17.14 -12.25
C LEU A 293 -10.20 17.82 -11.63
N ALA A 294 -9.46 18.62 -12.40
CA ALA A 294 -8.34 19.41 -11.89
C ALA A 294 -8.81 20.60 -11.02
N THR A 295 -9.94 21.22 -11.37
CA THR A 295 -10.46 22.42 -10.69
C THR A 295 -11.09 22.10 -9.34
N LEU A 296 -11.66 20.91 -9.16
CA LEU A 296 -12.23 20.45 -7.88
C LEU A 296 -11.22 20.44 -6.73
N ASN A 297 -9.91 20.35 -7.01
CA ASN A 297 -8.86 20.19 -6.00
C ASN A 297 -7.83 21.35 -5.93
N GLY A 298 -8.07 22.50 -6.58
CA GLY A 298 -7.39 23.76 -6.25
C GLY A 298 -5.89 23.91 -6.57
N LYS A 299 -5.29 23.12 -7.48
CA LYS A 299 -3.89 23.33 -7.94
C LYS A 299 -3.78 23.44 -9.47
N ASN A 300 -2.98 24.39 -9.95
CA ASN A 300 -2.65 24.61 -11.37
C ASN A 300 -1.92 23.40 -11.96
N MET A 301 -2.38 22.89 -13.12
CA MET A 301 -1.79 21.72 -13.78
C MET A 301 -1.68 21.92 -15.30
N GLU A 302 -0.57 21.44 -15.88
CA GLU A 302 -0.35 21.41 -17.33
C GLU A 302 -0.98 20.16 -17.96
N PHE A 303 -1.94 20.38 -18.85
CA PHE A 303 -2.54 19.34 -19.69
C PHE A 303 -1.93 19.41 -21.10
N VAL A 304 -1.17 18.39 -21.48
CA VAL A 304 -0.70 18.24 -22.87
C VAL A 304 -1.57 17.20 -23.55
N VAL A 305 -2.63 17.66 -24.22
CA VAL A 305 -3.34 16.85 -25.21
C VAL A 305 -2.75 17.20 -26.57
N ARG A 306 -2.03 16.26 -27.19
CA ARG A 306 -1.59 16.36 -28.59
C ARG A 306 -2.33 15.34 -29.42
#